data_AF-A0A8T4DXR1-F1
#
_entry.id   AF-A0A8T4DXR1-F1
#
_cell.length_a   1.000
_cell.length_b   1.000
_cell.length_c   1.000
_cell.angle_alpha   90.00
_cell.angle_beta   90.00
_cell.angle_gamma   90.00
#
_symmetry.space_group_name_H-M   'P 1'
#
loop_
_entity.id
_entity.type
_entity.pdbx_description
1 polymer ?
#
loop_
_entity_poly.entity_id
_entity_poly.type
_entity_poly.pdbx_seq_one_letter_code
_entity_poly.pdbx_strand_id
1 'polypeptide(L)'
;MTAIIRLDTRGRLVIPNEYRETLDLKEGDEVLMSLDTKTNTLIISPVYGKADNLIKIDIEFDDKPGSLATLAETLAKINIDLVMTESKSFQRGQKARWYIIADITKCPYDVNQIKKTLLQNHSVESVSITKIARDRLHH
;
A
#
# COMPACT_ATOMS: atom_id res chain seq x y z
N MET A 1 -5.13 -4.83 21.66
CA MET A 1 -4.91 -6.19 22.19
C MET A 1 -3.53 -6.66 21.75
N THR A 2 -2.84 -7.41 22.59
CA THR A 2 -1.48 -7.92 22.31
C THR A 2 -1.42 -9.39 22.70
N ALA A 3 -0.84 -10.24 21.84
CA ALA A 3 -0.70 -11.66 22.09
C ALA A 3 0.66 -12.15 21.57
N ILE A 4 1.25 -13.11 22.27
CA ILE A 4 2.43 -13.85 21.79
C ILE A 4 1.92 -15.15 21.18
N ILE A 5 2.16 -15.36 19.89
CA ILE A 5 1.70 -16.53 19.13
C ILE A 5 2.92 -17.33 18.69
N ARG A 6 2.84 -18.66 18.78
CA ARG A 6 3.87 -19.56 18.24
C ARG A 6 3.48 -20.01 16.84
N LEU A 7 4.46 -20.07 15.95
CA LEU A 7 4.30 -20.72 14.65
C LEU A 7 4.04 -22.22 14.86
N ASP A 8 3.21 -22.81 14.01
CA ASP A 8 3.05 -24.24 13.99
C ASP A 8 4.21 -24.95 13.26
N THR A 9 4.17 -26.27 13.18
CA THR A 9 5.21 -27.09 12.54
C THR A 9 5.37 -26.83 11.04
N ARG A 10 4.41 -26.15 10.40
CA ARG A 10 4.44 -25.75 8.99
C ARG A 10 4.79 -24.28 8.80
N GLY A 11 5.18 -23.58 9.87
CA GLY A 11 5.52 -22.16 9.83
C GLY A 11 4.31 -21.25 9.66
N ARG A 12 3.09 -21.72 9.96
CA ARG A 12 1.87 -20.91 9.82
C ARG A 12 1.63 -20.10 11.09
N LEU A 13 1.14 -18.87 10.89
CA LEU A 13 0.61 -18.02 11.96
C LEU A 13 -0.92 -18.10 11.93
N VAL A 14 -1.53 -18.43 13.06
CA VAL A 14 -2.98 -18.47 13.21
C VAL A 14 -3.44 -17.17 13.87
N ILE A 15 -4.21 -16.36 13.15
CA ILE A 15 -4.79 -15.13 13.70
C ILE A 15 -5.92 -15.52 14.67
N PRO A 16 -5.85 -15.10 15.95
CA PRO A 16 -6.88 -15.43 16.95
C PRO A 16 -8.27 -14.94 16.53
N ASN A 17 -9.32 -15.66 16.94
CA ASN A 17 -10.70 -15.36 16.54
C ASN A 17 -11.10 -13.90 16.84
N GLU A 18 -10.80 -13.42 18.04
CA GLU A 18 -11.13 -12.05 18.46
C GLU A 18 -10.49 -10.98 17.55
N TYR A 19 -9.30 -11.27 17.01
CA TYR A 19 -8.59 -10.36 16.12
C TYR A 19 -9.22 -10.40 14.72
N ARG A 20 -9.59 -11.59 14.25
CA ARG A 20 -10.30 -11.76 12.97
C ARG A 20 -11.67 -11.08 13.00
N GLU A 21 -12.43 -11.24 14.07
CA GLU A 21 -13.74 -10.59 14.25
C GLU A 21 -13.62 -9.06 14.25
N THR A 22 -12.63 -8.52 14.95
CA THR A 22 -12.37 -7.06 14.98
C THR A 22 -11.99 -6.51 13.60
N LEU A 23 -11.29 -7.32 12.80
CA LEU A 23 -10.86 -6.96 11.44
C LEU A 23 -11.87 -7.36 10.34
N ASP A 24 -13.02 -7.93 10.72
CA ASP A 24 -14.01 -8.57 9.82
C ASP A 24 -13.41 -9.56 8.81
N LEU A 25 -12.34 -10.28 9.21
CA LEU A 25 -11.66 -11.26 8.36
C LEU A 25 -12.38 -12.61 8.37
N LYS A 26 -12.81 -13.06 7.20
CA LYS A 26 -13.50 -14.33 6.95
C LYS A 26 -12.59 -15.30 6.20
N GLU A 27 -12.98 -16.57 6.22
CA GLU A 27 -12.28 -17.59 5.44
C GLU A 27 -12.36 -17.25 3.94
N GLY A 28 -11.22 -17.30 3.26
CA GLY A 28 -11.10 -16.96 1.84
C GLY A 28 -10.85 -15.49 1.55
N ASP A 29 -10.89 -14.59 2.55
CA ASP A 29 -10.53 -13.19 2.36
C ASP A 29 -9.04 -13.06 2.00
N GLU A 30 -8.73 -12.14 1.07
CA GLU A 30 -7.35 -11.80 0.74
C GLU A 30 -6.80 -10.81 1.79
N VAL A 31 -5.54 -11.02 2.18
CA VAL A 31 -4.81 -10.09 3.04
C VAL A 31 -3.53 -9.65 2.36
N LEU A 32 -3.19 -8.38 2.58
CA LEU A 32 -1.93 -7.80 2.14
C LEU A 32 -0.89 -7.97 3.24
N MET A 33 0.22 -8.61 2.91
CA MET A 33 1.36 -8.76 3.80
C MET A 33 2.51 -7.88 3.33
N SER A 34 2.94 -6.94 4.16
CA SER A 34 4.05 -6.03 3.86
C SER A 34 5.17 -6.21 4.89
N LEU A 35 6.34 -6.65 4.42
CA LEU A 35 7.55 -6.79 5.23
C LEU A 35 8.45 -5.55 5.04
N ASP A 36 8.70 -4.83 6.12
CA ASP A 36 9.77 -3.83 6.18
C ASP A 36 11.02 -4.46 6.81
N THR A 37 12.03 -4.70 5.98
CA THR A 37 13.30 -5.30 6.39
C THR A 37 14.22 -4.35 7.15
N LYS A 38 13.95 -3.03 7.15
CA LYS A 38 14.72 -2.08 7.95
C LYS A 38 14.30 -2.11 9.41
N THR A 39 13.01 -2.30 9.66
CA THR A 39 12.42 -2.34 11.00
C THR A 39 12.10 -3.77 11.46
N ASN A 40 12.33 -4.77 10.61
CA ASN A 40 11.94 -6.17 10.83
C ASN A 40 10.46 -6.31 11.23
N THR A 41 9.60 -5.50 10.62
CA THR A 41 8.16 -5.46 10.93
C THR A 41 7.36 -6.04 9.77
N LEU A 42 6.44 -6.95 10.10
CA LEU A 42 5.45 -7.48 9.17
C LEU A 42 4.09 -6.86 9.50
N ILE A 43 3.49 -6.17 8.51
CA ILE A 43 2.15 -5.61 8.62
C ILE A 43 1.21 -6.48 7.80
N ILE A 44 0.08 -6.88 8.40
CA ILE A 44 -0.99 -7.64 7.75
C ILE A 44 -2.23 -6.76 7.75
N SER A 45 -2.75 -6.46 6.57
CA SER A 45 -3.93 -5.61 6.39
C SER A 45 -4.99 -6.35 5.57
N PRO A 46 -6.28 -6.28 5.95
CA PRO A 46 -7.37 -6.75 5.09
C PRO A 46 -7.32 -6.03 3.73
N VAL A 47 -7.59 -6.76 2.64
CA VAL A 47 -7.83 -6.18 1.32
C VAL A 47 -9.32 -6.33 1.02
N TYR A 48 -10.00 -5.20 0.81
CA TYR A 48 -11.42 -5.22 0.49
C TYR A 48 -11.61 -5.23 -1.03
N GLY A 49 -12.41 -6.19 -1.52
CA GLY A 49 -12.69 -6.35 -2.96
C GLY A 49 -11.63 -7.17 -3.70
N LYS A 50 -11.82 -7.33 -5.01
CA LYS A 50 -10.86 -8.02 -5.89
C LYS A 50 -9.85 -7.01 -6.40
N ALA A 51 -8.60 -7.10 -5.93
CA ALA A 51 -7.51 -6.25 -6.40
C ALA A 51 -6.49 -7.06 -7.23
N ASP A 52 -6.58 -7.00 -8.55
CA ASP A 52 -5.87 -7.96 -9.41
C ASP A 52 -4.46 -7.50 -9.81
N ASN A 53 -4.24 -6.21 -10.03
CA ASN A 53 -2.97 -5.65 -10.50
C ASN A 53 -2.44 -4.61 -9.51
N LEU A 54 -1.81 -5.09 -8.44
CA LEU A 54 -1.33 -4.26 -7.35
C LEU A 54 0.09 -3.72 -7.60
N ILE A 55 0.28 -2.43 -7.29
CA ILE A 55 1.58 -1.77 -7.22
C ILE A 55 1.77 -1.08 -5.87
N LYS A 56 3.02 -1.01 -5.44
CA LYS A 56 3.47 -0.13 -4.38
C LYS A 56 4.03 1.15 -5.00
N ILE A 57 3.60 2.31 -4.52
CA ILE A 57 4.10 3.62 -4.92
C ILE A 57 4.66 4.32 -3.67
N ASP A 58 5.91 4.74 -3.75
CA ASP A 58 6.54 5.62 -2.76
C ASP A 58 6.80 6.98 -3.41
N ILE A 59 6.21 8.03 -2.86
CA ILE A 59 6.33 9.40 -3.36
C ILE A 59 6.98 10.26 -2.28
N GLU A 60 8.03 11.00 -2.64
CA GLU A 60 8.56 12.09 -1.82
C GLU A 60 8.17 13.41 -2.46
N PHE A 61 7.60 14.31 -1.66
CA PHE A 61 6.98 15.54 -2.15
C PHE A 61 7.06 16.69 -1.14
N ASP A 62 6.89 17.91 -1.65
CA ASP A 62 6.82 19.13 -0.86
C ASP A 62 5.64 19.10 0.10
N ASP A 63 5.92 19.24 1.40
CA ASP A 63 4.90 19.26 2.47
C ASP A 63 4.27 20.65 2.60
N LYS A 64 3.48 21.03 1.59
CA LYS A 64 2.69 22.26 1.54
C LYS A 64 1.19 21.94 1.63
N PRO A 65 0.36 22.83 2.19
CA PRO A 65 -1.08 22.65 2.20
C PRO A 65 -1.60 22.33 0.80
N GLY A 66 -2.35 21.23 0.68
CA GLY A 66 -2.93 20.78 -0.59
C GLY A 66 -2.05 19.85 -1.44
N SER A 67 -0.74 19.70 -1.17
CA SER A 67 0.13 18.84 -1.98
C SER A 67 -0.37 17.39 -2.06
N LEU A 68 -0.72 16.80 -0.92
CA LEU A 68 -1.25 15.43 -0.86
C LEU A 68 -2.57 15.28 -1.63
N ALA A 69 -3.46 16.28 -1.52
CA ALA A 69 -4.74 16.29 -2.22
C ALA A 69 -4.54 16.35 -3.74
N THR A 70 -3.66 17.22 -4.22
CA THR A 70 -3.32 17.33 -5.65
C THR A 70 -2.76 16.01 -6.20
N LEU A 71 -1.92 15.32 -5.43
CA LEU A 71 -1.38 14.01 -5.83
C LEU A 71 -2.48 12.94 -5.85
N ALA A 72 -3.36 12.91 -4.84
CA ALA A 72 -4.51 12.01 -4.81
C ALA A 72 -5.45 12.25 -6.00
N GLU A 73 -5.72 13.51 -6.35
CA GLU A 73 -6.49 13.86 -7.55
C GLU A 73 -5.81 13.40 -8.83
N THR A 74 -4.48 13.49 -8.90
CA THR A 74 -3.71 13.04 -10.07
C THR A 74 -3.87 11.54 -10.27
N LEU A 75 -3.77 10.75 -9.19
CA LEU A 75 -4.00 9.30 -9.22
C LEU A 75 -5.45 8.95 -9.58
N ALA A 76 -6.42 9.67 -9.01
CA ALA A 76 -7.83 9.47 -9.29
C ALA A 76 -8.18 9.74 -10.78
N LYS A 77 -7.63 10.81 -11.37
CA LYS A 77 -7.83 11.16 -12.80
C LYS A 77 -7.38 10.07 -13.76
N ILE A 78 -6.45 9.22 -13.34
CA ILE A 78 -5.94 8.11 -14.14
C ILE A 78 -6.49 6.75 -13.69
N ASN A 79 -7.59 6.73 -12.92
CA ASN A 79 -8.31 5.54 -12.46
C ASN A 79 -7.43 4.55 -11.67
N ILE A 80 -6.56 5.07 -10.82
CA ILE A 80 -5.83 4.27 -9.84
C ILE A 80 -6.68 4.16 -8.57
N ASP A 81 -6.93 2.93 -8.13
CA ASP A 81 -7.68 2.65 -6.91
C ASP A 81 -6.72 2.49 -5.72
N LEU A 82 -6.95 3.21 -4.63
CA LEU A 82 -6.05 3.24 -3.47
C LEU A 82 -6.51 2.21 -2.43
N VAL A 83 -5.77 1.12 -2.31
CA VAL A 83 -6.06 0.02 -1.38
C VAL A 83 -5.57 0.34 0.03
N MET A 84 -4.38 0.91 0.14
CA MET A 84 -3.80 1.33 1.41
C MET A 84 -2.93 2.57 1.21
N THR A 85 -3.00 3.50 2.15
CA THR A 85 -2.22 4.74 2.11
C THR A 85 -1.67 5.09 3.47
N GLU A 86 -0.41 5.49 3.54
CA GLU A 86 0.21 6.06 4.73
C GLU A 86 1.04 7.28 4.32
N SER A 87 0.75 8.44 4.89
CA SER A 87 1.50 9.68 4.65
C SER A 87 2.16 10.15 5.92
N LYS A 88 3.42 10.58 5.81
CA LYS A 88 4.22 11.07 6.94
C LYS A 88 5.07 12.26 6.53
N SER A 89 4.90 13.39 7.22
CA SER A 89 5.85 14.49 7.19
C SER A 89 7.14 14.06 7.91
N PHE A 90 8.28 14.13 7.24
CA PHE A 90 9.58 13.81 7.86
C PHE A 90 10.47 15.04 8.02
N GLN A 91 10.18 16.12 7.30
CA GLN A 91 10.69 17.46 7.59
C GLN A 91 9.52 18.44 7.53
N ARG A 92 8.96 18.77 8.71
CA ARG A 92 7.69 19.48 8.85
C ARG A 92 7.67 20.78 8.03
N GLY A 93 6.69 20.90 7.12
CA GLY A 93 6.51 22.08 6.26
C GLY A 93 7.52 22.19 5.11
N GLN A 94 8.34 21.15 4.90
CA GLN A 94 9.28 21.08 3.78
C GLN A 94 9.07 19.80 2.97
N LYS A 95 9.16 18.62 3.60
CA LYS A 95 9.10 17.33 2.91
C LYS A 95 8.23 16.30 3.62
N ALA A 96 7.46 15.59 2.81
CA ALA A 96 6.63 14.47 3.21
C ALA A 96 6.86 13.27 2.30
N ARG A 97 6.53 12.10 2.83
CA ARG A 97 6.53 10.85 2.08
C ARG A 97 5.16 10.22 2.11
N TRP A 98 4.70 9.75 0.96
CA TRP A 98 3.44 9.05 0.81
C TRP A 98 3.70 7.64 0.28
N TYR A 99 3.34 6.66 1.11
CA TYR A 99 3.35 5.25 0.78
C TYR A 99 1.95 4.84 0.36
N ILE A 100 1.85 4.17 -0.78
CA ILE A 100 0.58 3.78 -1.38
C ILE A 100 0.70 2.33 -1.85
N ILE A 101 -0.34 1.55 -1.57
CA ILE A 101 -0.61 0.32 -2.30
C ILE A 101 -1.90 0.55 -3.08
N ALA A 102 -1.82 0.33 -4.39
CA ALA A 102 -2.87 0.69 -5.31
C ALA A 102 -3.14 -0.42 -6.32
N ASP A 103 -4.40 -0.55 -6.71
CA ASP A 103 -4.81 -1.37 -7.85
C ASP A 103 -4.87 -0.51 -9.12
N ILE A 104 -4.12 -0.95 -10.13
CA ILE A 104 -4.05 -0.29 -11.44
C ILE A 104 -4.81 -1.07 -12.52
N THR A 105 -5.68 -2.02 -12.15
CA THR A 105 -6.47 -2.83 -13.08
C THR A 105 -7.33 -1.97 -14.02
N LYS A 106 -7.85 -0.84 -13.53
CA LYS A 106 -8.65 0.12 -14.32
C LYS A 106 -7.84 1.29 -14.88
N CYS A 107 -6.55 1.35 -14.57
CA CYS A 107 -5.66 2.41 -15.04
C CYS A 107 -5.26 2.14 -16.50
N PRO A 108 -5.42 3.10 -17.42
CA PRO A 108 -5.04 2.92 -18.83
C PRO A 108 -3.53 3.02 -19.08
N TYR A 109 -2.74 3.31 -18.03
CA TYR A 109 -1.31 3.58 -18.14
C TYR A 109 -0.47 2.45 -17.56
N ASP A 110 0.70 2.22 -18.17
CA ASP A 110 1.73 1.37 -17.59
C ASP A 110 2.48 2.07 -16.43
N VAL A 111 3.32 1.31 -15.73
CA VAL A 111 4.09 1.79 -14.57
C VAL A 111 4.98 3.00 -14.91
N ASN A 112 5.59 3.03 -16.10
CA ASN A 112 6.48 4.13 -16.49
C ASN A 112 5.68 5.39 -16.79
N GLN A 113 4.53 5.25 -17.43
CA GLN A 113 3.60 6.34 -17.69
C GLN A 113 3.04 6.90 -16.39
N ILE A 114 2.63 6.05 -15.44
CA ILE A 114 2.18 6.49 -14.10
C ILE A 114 3.28 7.29 -13.40
N LYS A 115 4.51 6.76 -13.39
CA LYS A 115 5.67 7.45 -12.79
C LYS A 115 5.90 8.82 -13.45
N LYS A 116 5.82 8.89 -14.77
CA LYS A 116 5.98 10.15 -15.52
C LYS A 116 4.88 11.15 -15.17
N THR A 117 3.63 10.72 -15.10
CA THR A 117 2.48 11.55 -14.72
C THR A 117 2.66 12.15 -13.32
N LEU A 118 3.13 11.34 -12.35
CA LEU A 118 3.41 11.84 -11.00
C LEU A 118 4.57 12.84 -10.98
N LEU A 119 5.66 12.58 -11.71
CA LEU A 119 6.82 13.48 -11.79
C LEU A 119 6.57 14.79 -12.54
N GLN A 120 5.47 14.89 -13.30
CA GLN A 120 5.04 16.18 -13.90
C GLN A 120 4.50 17.15 -12.86
N ASN A 121 4.14 16.65 -11.67
CA ASN A 121 3.76 17.50 -10.55
C ASN A 121 5.02 18.11 -9.92
N HIS A 122 5.06 19.44 -9.90
CA HIS A 122 6.21 20.25 -9.46
C HIS A 122 6.48 20.14 -7.96
N SER A 123 5.52 19.62 -7.20
CA SER A 123 5.70 19.29 -5.78
C SER A 123 6.36 17.93 -5.56
N VAL A 124 6.58 17.10 -6.58
CA VAL A 124 7.16 15.76 -6.43
C VAL A 124 8.66 15.81 -6.64
N GLU A 125 9.41 15.31 -5.66
CA GLU A 125 10.86 15.20 -5.71
C GLU A 125 11.30 13.82 -6.24
N SER A 126 10.64 12.76 -5.78
CA SER A 126 10.98 11.40 -6.20
C SER A 126 9.77 10.46 -6.20
N VAL A 127 9.81 9.46 -7.09
CA VAL A 127 8.79 8.41 -7.20
C VAL A 127 9.47 7.06 -7.44
N SER A 128 9.11 6.08 -6.62
CA SER A 128 9.43 4.66 -6.83
C SER A 128 8.15 3.86 -6.99
N ILE A 129 8.11 2.96 -7.98
CA ILE A 129 6.96 2.07 -8.20
C ILE A 129 7.46 0.64 -8.34
N THR A 130 6.88 -0.27 -7.57
CA THR A 130 7.21 -1.70 -7.60
C THR A 130 5.93 -2.51 -7.75
N LYS A 131 5.90 -3.49 -8.65
CA LYS A 131 4.78 -4.44 -8.74
C LYS A 131 4.74 -5.33 -7.50
N ILE A 132 3.55 -5.56 -6.97
CA ILE A 132 3.34 -6.51 -5.88
C ILE A 132 3.00 -7.86 -6.52
N ALA A 133 3.80 -8.87 -6.21
CA ALA A 133 3.52 -10.21 -6.69
C ALA A 133 2.32 -10.78 -5.92
N ARG A 134 1.36 -11.36 -6.64
CA ARG A 134 0.40 -12.30 -6.03
C ARG A 134 1.15 -13.59 -5.78
N ASP A 135 1.42 -13.88 -4.52
CA ASP A 135 1.97 -15.18 -4.16
C ASP A 135 0.88 -16.22 -4.44
N ARG A 136 1.16 -17.16 -5.35
CA ARG A 136 0.25 -18.27 -5.63
C ARG A 136 0.41 -19.25 -4.48
N LEU A 137 -0.30 -19.01 -3.38
CA LEU A 137 -0.51 -20.09 -2.41
C LEU A 137 -1.25 -21.19 -3.16
N HIS A 138 -0.54 -22.30 -3.36
CA HIS A 138 -0.98 -23.46 -4.12
C HIS A 138 -2.41 -23.86 -3.73
N HIS A 139 -3.30 -23.88 -4.73
CA HIS A 139 -4.58 -24.59 -4.66
C HIS A 139 -4.34 -26.09 -4.46
#